data_AF-A0A848S886-F1
#
_entry.id   AF-A0A848S886-F1
#
_cell.length_a   1.000
_cell.length_b   1.000
_cell.length_c   1.000
_cell.angle_alpha   90.00
_cell.angle_beta   90.00
_cell.angle_gamma   90.00
#
_symmetry.space_group_name_H-M   'P 1'
#
loop_
_entity.id
_entity.type
_entity.pdbx_description
1 polymer ?
#
loop_
_entity_poly.entity_id
_entity_poly.type
_entity_poly.pdbx_seq_one_letter_code
_entity_poly.pdbx_strand_id
1 'polypeptide(L)'
;MQQTTNTILMVRPVNFRMNEQTAVNNYYQEEVDMLPSTVNARAQQEFDAFVEKLRSISVEVIVVEDIKETDTPDSIFPNNWVSFHENGDVGLYPMFAENRRIERREDILEAIEKKGFVINNIVDYTSAEEDEIFLEGTGSLTLDRVNRKAYCALSARADEDLLIEFCEDFEYSPVIFVAYQTVDGQRKPIYHTNVMMCLGETFAVICLSSIDDKKERKNVISHLKEDGKEIIDITEAQVNNFAGNMLQIKGSDDTRYLIMSQAAYNCLTEKQVKILNKHSKILSSSLDTIETCGGGSARCMMAEIFLPKEK
;
A
#
# COMPACT_ATOMS: atom_id res chain seq x y z
N MET A 1 5.18 -16.22 -10.30
CA MET A 1 5.15 -14.99 -9.51
C MET A 1 5.44 -15.26 -8.06
N GLN A 2 6.44 -14.56 -7.54
CA GLN A 2 6.75 -14.47 -6.12
C GLN A 2 5.74 -13.53 -5.46
N GLN A 3 5.27 -13.89 -4.27
CA GLN A 3 4.42 -12.99 -3.48
C GLN A 3 5.23 -11.84 -2.86
N THR A 4 6.49 -12.11 -2.55
CA THR A 4 7.36 -11.22 -1.80
C THR A 4 8.58 -10.83 -2.64
N THR A 5 9.11 -9.64 -2.38
CA THR A 5 10.38 -9.16 -2.96
C THR A 5 11.31 -8.71 -1.84
N ASN A 6 12.60 -8.58 -2.15
CA ASN A 6 13.59 -7.95 -1.27
C ASN A 6 13.93 -6.52 -1.70
N THR A 7 13.27 -5.99 -2.74
CA THR A 7 13.56 -4.66 -3.29
C THR A 7 12.30 -3.80 -3.27
N ILE A 8 12.42 -2.57 -2.79
CA ILE A 8 11.32 -1.60 -2.71
C ILE A 8 11.79 -0.22 -3.17
N LEU A 9 10.87 0.53 -3.77
CA LEU A 9 10.96 1.97 -3.98
C LEU A 9 10.30 2.68 -2.80
N MET A 10 10.97 3.72 -2.30
CA MET A 10 10.43 4.68 -1.35
C MET A 10 10.78 6.09 -1.81
N VAL A 11 9.87 7.05 -1.61
CA VAL A 11 10.08 8.45 -1.99
C VAL A 11 10.22 9.28 -0.72
N ARG A 12 11.36 9.97 -0.58
CA ARG A 12 11.63 10.79 0.60
C ARG A 12 10.93 12.14 0.45
N PRO A 13 10.02 12.54 1.36
CA PRO A 13 9.24 13.75 1.19
C PRO A 13 10.07 15.02 1.40
N VAL A 14 9.67 16.11 0.76
CA VAL A 14 10.27 17.45 0.94
C VAL A 14 9.31 18.50 1.49
N ASN A 15 7.99 18.32 1.32
CA ASN A 15 6.92 19.22 1.78
C ASN A 15 5.72 18.43 2.37
N PHE A 16 5.98 17.37 3.13
CA PHE A 16 4.94 16.54 3.74
C PHE A 16 4.06 17.32 4.72
N ARG A 17 2.74 17.18 4.53
CA ARG A 17 1.67 17.77 5.36
C ARG A 17 0.38 17.02 5.09
N MET A 18 -0.68 17.35 5.83
CA MET A 18 -2.03 16.91 5.46
C MET A 18 -2.39 17.44 4.07
N ASN A 19 -2.82 16.54 3.18
CA ASN A 19 -3.24 16.89 1.83
C ASN A 19 -4.73 17.22 1.81
N GLU A 20 -5.05 18.47 1.47
CA GLU A 20 -6.41 18.99 1.45
C GLU A 20 -7.27 18.30 0.38
N GLN A 21 -6.67 17.83 -0.72
CA GLN A 21 -7.38 17.16 -1.81
C GLN A 21 -7.75 15.70 -1.47
N THR A 22 -6.99 15.05 -0.58
CA THR A 22 -7.30 13.68 -0.15
C THR A 22 -8.17 13.62 1.09
N ALA A 23 -8.12 14.65 1.94
CA ALA A 23 -8.84 14.70 3.21
C ALA A 23 -10.37 14.59 3.05
N VAL A 24 -10.91 14.90 1.85
CA VAL A 24 -12.35 14.78 1.54
C VAL A 24 -12.89 13.35 1.66
N ASN A 25 -12.04 12.34 1.46
CA ASN A 25 -12.42 10.92 1.51
C ASN A 25 -11.40 10.02 2.24
N ASN A 26 -10.30 10.58 2.74
CA ASN A 26 -9.37 9.90 3.64
C ASN A 26 -9.64 10.28 5.10
N TYR A 27 -10.55 9.54 5.75
CA TYR A 27 -10.94 9.77 7.15
C TYR A 27 -9.89 9.35 8.19
N TYR A 28 -8.70 8.91 7.77
CA TYR A 28 -7.59 8.59 8.65
C TYR A 28 -6.61 9.76 8.84
N GLN A 29 -6.77 10.84 8.08
CA GLN A 29 -6.01 12.08 8.26
C GLN A 29 -6.58 12.90 9.41
N GLU A 30 -5.70 13.44 10.25
CA GLU A 30 -6.04 14.37 11.32
C GLU A 30 -5.25 15.67 11.17
N GLU A 31 -5.90 16.79 11.49
CA GLU A 31 -5.22 18.08 11.58
C GLU A 31 -4.35 18.14 12.83
N VAL A 32 -3.09 18.57 12.65
CA VAL A 32 -2.15 18.79 13.74
C VAL A 32 -1.88 20.28 13.92
N ASP A 33 -1.93 20.76 15.16
CA ASP A 33 -1.55 22.14 15.51
C ASP A 33 -0.02 22.28 15.52
N MET A 34 0.59 22.16 14.33
CA MET A 34 2.02 22.25 14.11
C MET A 34 2.31 22.98 12.81
N LEU A 35 3.45 23.69 12.78
CA LEU A 35 3.94 24.31 11.55
C LEU A 35 4.24 23.23 10.50
N PRO A 36 3.88 23.43 9.21
CA PRO A 36 4.15 22.47 8.14
C PRO A 36 5.63 22.05 8.04
N SER A 37 6.55 22.98 8.29
CA SER A 37 7.99 22.67 8.31
C SER A 37 8.39 21.71 9.43
N THR A 38 7.74 21.79 10.59
CA THR A 38 7.93 20.86 11.71
C THR A 38 7.35 19.49 11.39
N VAL A 39 6.17 19.46 10.77
CA VAL A 39 5.52 18.21 10.30
C VAL A 39 6.43 17.48 9.31
N ASN A 40 6.90 18.19 8.27
CA ASN A 40 7.82 17.61 7.29
C ASN A 40 9.14 17.13 7.91
N ALA A 41 9.73 17.92 8.83
CA ALA A 41 10.97 17.51 9.49
C ALA A 41 10.81 16.23 10.33
N ARG A 42 9.67 16.05 11.01
CA ARG A 42 9.37 14.82 11.75
C ARG A 42 9.09 13.64 10.82
N ALA A 43 8.31 13.84 9.76
CA ALA A 43 8.06 12.82 8.76
C ALA A 43 9.35 12.34 8.08
N GLN A 44 10.28 13.26 7.78
CA GLN A 44 11.61 12.89 7.29
C GLN A 44 12.41 12.05 8.30
N GLN A 45 12.36 12.38 9.60
CA GLN A 45 13.02 11.58 10.64
C GLN A 45 12.42 10.17 10.76
N GLU A 46 11.09 10.06 10.72
CA GLU A 46 10.39 8.77 10.72
C GLU A 46 10.71 7.95 9.48
N PHE A 47 10.71 8.59 8.30
CA PHE A 47 11.09 7.99 7.02
C PHE A 47 12.53 7.47 7.05
N ASP A 48 13.49 8.31 7.44
CA ASP A 48 14.92 7.97 7.47
C ASP A 48 15.17 6.81 8.45
N ALA A 49 14.54 6.83 9.64
CA ALA A 49 14.61 5.73 10.60
C ALA A 49 13.99 4.43 10.07
N PHE A 50 12.91 4.53 9.30
CA PHE A 50 12.25 3.37 8.70
C PHE A 50 13.11 2.74 7.60
N VAL A 51 13.70 3.56 6.72
CA VAL A 51 14.65 3.12 5.69
C VAL A 51 15.84 2.39 6.32
N GLU A 52 16.43 2.93 7.39
CA GLU A 52 17.56 2.28 8.08
C GLU A 52 17.18 0.92 8.69
N LYS A 53 15.97 0.79 9.27
CA LYS A 53 15.48 -0.49 9.75
C LYS A 53 15.30 -1.52 8.64
N LEU A 54 14.74 -1.12 7.50
CA LEU A 54 14.56 -2.00 6.33
C LEU A 54 15.92 -2.45 5.77
N ARG A 55 16.87 -1.52 5.64
CA ARG A 55 18.25 -1.86 5.22
C ARG A 55 18.95 -2.79 6.21
N SER A 56 18.68 -2.66 7.51
CA SER A 56 19.29 -3.53 8.54
C SER A 56 18.93 -5.02 8.39
N ILE A 57 17.82 -5.33 7.72
CA ILE A 57 17.40 -6.70 7.39
C ILE A 57 17.75 -7.09 5.95
N SER A 58 18.64 -6.34 5.28
CA SER A 58 19.12 -6.56 3.91
C SER A 58 18.06 -6.40 2.80
N VAL A 59 17.06 -5.54 3.02
CA VAL A 59 16.15 -5.10 1.97
C VAL A 59 16.85 -4.03 1.13
N GLU A 60 16.79 -4.16 -0.19
CA GLU A 60 17.26 -3.14 -1.14
C GLU A 60 16.23 -2.01 -1.22
N VAL A 61 16.51 -0.89 -0.54
CA VAL A 61 15.65 0.29 -0.53
C VAL A 61 16.18 1.33 -1.51
N ILE A 62 15.51 1.47 -2.65
CA ILE A 62 15.75 2.53 -3.62
C ILE A 62 15.01 3.77 -3.12
N VAL A 63 15.76 4.76 -2.65
CA VAL A 63 15.21 6.04 -2.19
C VAL A 63 15.41 7.07 -3.28
N VAL A 64 14.32 7.73 -3.69
CA VAL A 64 14.33 8.91 -4.55
C VAL A 64 13.82 10.11 -3.77
N GLU A 65 14.45 11.27 -3.91
CA GLU A 65 13.98 12.50 -3.27
C GLU A 65 12.78 13.08 -4.03
N ASP A 66 11.79 13.57 -3.28
CA ASP A 66 10.73 14.37 -3.84
C ASP A 66 11.25 15.73 -4.36
N ILE A 67 10.50 16.39 -5.25
CA ILE A 67 10.87 17.68 -5.85
C ILE A 67 10.19 18.79 -5.06
N LYS A 68 10.97 19.78 -4.59
CA LYS A 68 10.43 20.84 -3.71
C LYS A 68 9.45 21.76 -4.44
N GLU A 69 9.66 21.91 -5.74
CA GLU A 69 8.87 22.74 -6.64
C GLU A 69 7.50 22.13 -6.95
N THR A 70 7.31 20.82 -6.71
CA THR A 70 6.02 20.15 -6.86
C THR A 70 5.24 20.23 -5.54
N ASP A 71 3.95 20.56 -5.61
CA ASP A 71 3.07 20.60 -4.44
C ASP A 71 2.45 19.22 -4.19
N THR A 72 3.30 18.24 -3.90
CA THR A 72 3.00 16.81 -3.77
C THR A 72 3.14 16.32 -2.33
N PRO A 73 2.24 16.71 -1.41
CA PRO A 73 2.37 16.37 0.02
C PRO A 73 2.35 14.86 0.30
N ASP A 74 1.74 14.06 -0.57
CA ASP A 74 1.59 12.60 -0.44
C ASP A 74 2.59 11.78 -1.27
N SER A 75 3.62 12.43 -1.86
CA SER A 75 4.64 11.75 -2.69
C SER A 75 5.33 10.58 -1.98
N ILE A 76 5.35 10.61 -0.65
CA ILE A 76 5.84 9.55 0.24
C ILE A 76 5.12 8.20 0.05
N PHE A 77 3.97 8.16 -0.61
CA PHE A 77 3.16 6.96 -0.85
C PHE A 77 3.19 6.51 -2.34
N PRO A 78 4.35 6.04 -2.86
CA PRO A 78 4.50 5.73 -4.27
C PRO A 78 3.67 4.53 -4.73
N ASN A 79 3.27 3.67 -3.78
CA ASN A 79 2.51 2.45 -4.07
C ASN A 79 1.13 2.74 -4.69
N ASN A 80 0.63 3.97 -4.57
CA ASN A 80 -0.67 4.36 -5.09
C ASN A 80 -0.65 4.68 -6.58
N TRP A 81 0.48 5.09 -7.15
CA TRP A 81 0.55 5.52 -8.54
C TRP A 81 1.39 4.59 -9.43
N VAL A 82 2.20 3.68 -8.86
CA VAL A 82 2.98 2.70 -9.63
C VAL A 82 2.99 1.30 -9.03
N SER A 83 3.07 0.30 -9.91
CA SER A 83 3.36 -1.08 -9.56
C SER A 83 4.38 -1.70 -10.53
N PHE A 84 5.16 -2.66 -10.04
CA PHE A 84 6.25 -3.30 -10.78
C PHE A 84 6.05 -4.82 -10.80
N HIS A 85 6.21 -5.47 -11.96
CA HIS A 85 5.85 -6.88 -12.14
C HIS A 85 6.99 -7.73 -12.70
N GLU A 86 6.96 -9.05 -12.44
CA GLU A 86 8.07 -9.97 -12.76
C GLU A 86 8.38 -10.14 -14.25
N ASN A 87 7.39 -9.87 -15.10
CA ASN A 87 7.57 -9.89 -16.56
C ASN A 87 8.25 -8.62 -17.08
N GLY A 88 8.59 -7.66 -16.22
CA GLY A 88 9.19 -6.38 -16.56
C GLY A 88 8.16 -5.29 -16.87
N ASP A 89 6.88 -5.54 -16.68
CA ASP A 89 5.85 -4.52 -16.88
C ASP A 89 5.75 -3.59 -15.65
N VAL A 90 5.46 -2.33 -15.94
CA VAL A 90 5.19 -1.28 -14.96
C VAL A 90 3.77 -0.77 -15.18
N GLY A 91 2.93 -0.79 -14.14
CA GLY A 91 1.61 -0.16 -14.18
C GLY A 91 1.68 1.28 -13.67
N LEU A 92 1.14 2.24 -14.43
CA LEU A 92 0.92 3.61 -14.01
C LEU A 92 -0.57 3.87 -13.82
N TYR A 93 -0.93 4.48 -12.71
CA TYR A 93 -2.31 4.49 -12.24
C TYR A 93 -2.92 5.90 -12.17
N PRO A 94 -4.23 6.03 -12.47
CA PRO A 94 -4.96 7.27 -12.34
C PRO A 94 -5.23 7.59 -10.86
N MET A 95 -5.05 8.85 -10.49
CA MET A 95 -5.14 9.34 -9.11
C MET A 95 -6.33 10.28 -8.94
N PHE A 96 -7.10 10.07 -7.86
CA PHE A 96 -8.28 10.88 -7.57
C PHE A 96 -7.91 12.34 -7.33
N ALA A 97 -6.94 12.58 -6.44
CA ALA A 97 -6.45 13.92 -6.14
C ALA A 97 -5.52 14.42 -7.24
N GLU A 98 -5.81 15.61 -7.79
CA GLU A 98 -5.06 16.22 -8.90
C GLU A 98 -3.58 16.43 -8.56
N ASN A 99 -3.28 16.86 -7.33
CA ASN A 99 -1.90 17.10 -6.90
C ASN A 99 -1.08 15.80 -6.78
N ARG A 100 -1.73 14.64 -6.72
CA ARG A 100 -1.05 13.35 -6.73
C ARG A 100 -0.71 12.84 -8.13
N ARG A 101 -1.33 13.40 -9.17
CA ARG A 101 -1.11 13.01 -10.58
C ARG A 101 0.32 13.31 -11.04
N ILE A 102 0.88 14.41 -10.52
CA ILE A 102 2.25 14.85 -10.81
C ILE A 102 3.33 14.09 -10.01
N GLU A 103 2.94 13.19 -9.09
CA GLU A 103 3.88 12.29 -8.40
C GLU A 103 4.48 11.24 -9.35
N ARG A 104 3.77 10.94 -10.46
CA ARG A 104 4.24 10.04 -11.51
C ARG A 104 5.41 10.68 -12.25
N ARG A 105 6.61 10.22 -11.98
CA ARG A 105 7.85 10.83 -12.45
C ARG A 105 8.75 9.85 -13.19
N GLU A 106 9.21 10.25 -14.37
CA GLU A 106 10.13 9.48 -15.22
C GLU A 106 11.48 9.25 -14.54
N ASP A 107 12.00 10.23 -13.81
CA ASP A 107 13.31 10.11 -13.15
C ASP A 107 13.34 9.03 -12.04
N ILE A 108 12.17 8.69 -11.48
CA ILE A 108 12.02 7.56 -10.55
C ILE A 108 12.22 6.23 -11.30
N LEU A 109 11.64 6.09 -12.49
CA LEU A 109 11.81 4.89 -13.32
C LEU A 109 13.26 4.75 -13.78
N GLU A 110 13.89 5.85 -14.22
CA GLU A 110 15.31 5.84 -14.55
C GLU A 110 16.19 5.45 -13.36
N ALA A 111 15.85 5.89 -12.15
CA ALA A 111 16.60 5.53 -10.94
C ALA A 111 16.53 4.02 -10.65
N ILE A 112 15.40 3.38 -10.97
CA ILE A 112 15.23 1.93 -10.87
C ILE A 112 16.05 1.22 -11.95
N GLU A 113 16.01 1.67 -13.20
CA GLU A 113 16.84 1.10 -14.29
C GLU A 113 18.33 1.24 -14.02
N LYS A 114 18.78 2.37 -13.44
CA LYS A 114 20.17 2.57 -13.00
C LYS A 114 20.63 1.58 -11.93
N LYS A 115 19.71 0.88 -11.25
CA LYS A 115 20.01 -0.25 -10.33
C LYS A 115 20.07 -1.60 -11.04
N GLY A 116 19.97 -1.62 -12.37
CA GLY A 116 20.05 -2.81 -13.22
C GLY A 116 18.72 -3.55 -13.36
N PHE A 117 17.60 -2.95 -12.97
CA PHE A 117 16.27 -3.51 -13.25
C PHE A 117 15.85 -3.20 -14.68
N VAL A 118 15.12 -4.12 -15.30
CA VAL A 118 14.66 -3.99 -16.69
C VAL A 118 13.17 -3.69 -16.70
N ILE A 119 12.82 -2.55 -17.31
CA ILE A 119 11.44 -2.20 -17.65
C ILE A 119 11.22 -2.55 -19.13
N ASN A 120 10.32 -3.49 -19.39
CA ASN A 120 9.99 -3.94 -20.73
C ASN A 120 8.85 -3.13 -21.33
N ASN A 121 7.79 -2.91 -20.55
CA ASN A 121 6.61 -2.16 -20.99
C ASN A 121 6.08 -1.29 -19.85
N ILE A 122 5.40 -0.21 -20.23
CA ILE A 122 4.59 0.61 -19.34
C ILE A 122 3.13 0.44 -19.76
N VAL A 123 2.31 -0.04 -18.84
CA VAL A 123 0.85 -0.09 -18.98
C VAL A 123 0.28 1.13 -18.25
N ASP A 124 -0.24 2.08 -19.02
CA ASP A 124 -0.61 3.41 -18.53
C ASP A 124 -2.12 3.60 -18.53
N TYR A 125 -2.71 3.65 -17.33
CA TYR A 125 -4.15 3.84 -17.12
C TYR A 125 -4.52 5.31 -16.87
N THR A 126 -3.58 6.26 -16.97
CA THR A 126 -3.78 7.64 -16.52
C THR A 126 -4.81 8.41 -17.34
N SER A 127 -5.09 8.01 -18.59
CA SER A 127 -6.13 8.63 -19.41
C SER A 127 -7.54 8.51 -18.80
N ALA A 128 -7.78 7.52 -17.93
CA ALA A 128 -9.05 7.36 -17.22
C ALA A 128 -9.39 8.57 -16.32
N GLU A 129 -8.39 9.38 -15.94
CA GLU A 129 -8.60 10.62 -15.17
C GLU A 129 -9.46 11.64 -15.93
N GLU A 130 -9.51 11.59 -17.27
CA GLU A 130 -10.35 12.47 -18.10
C GLU A 130 -11.85 12.23 -17.90
N ASP A 131 -12.21 11.00 -17.50
CA ASP A 131 -13.59 10.54 -17.26
C ASP A 131 -13.92 10.42 -15.76
N GLU A 132 -13.07 10.97 -14.88
CA GLU A 132 -13.18 10.85 -13.41
C GLU A 132 -13.17 9.39 -12.91
N ILE A 133 -12.48 8.51 -13.62
CA ILE A 133 -12.30 7.09 -13.27
C ILE A 133 -10.91 6.90 -12.65
N PHE A 134 -10.84 6.17 -11.52
CA PHE A 134 -9.62 6.07 -10.71
C PHE A 134 -9.36 4.64 -10.23
N LEU A 135 -8.08 4.29 -10.09
CA LEU A 135 -7.62 3.02 -9.55
C LEU A 135 -6.24 3.23 -8.93
N GLU A 136 -6.16 3.60 -7.66
CA GLU A 136 -4.92 4.02 -6.99
C GLU A 136 -3.99 2.84 -6.61
N GLY A 137 -3.47 2.15 -7.64
CA GLY A 137 -2.34 1.23 -7.57
C GLY A 137 -2.50 0.16 -6.50
N THR A 138 -1.41 -0.21 -5.82
CA THR A 138 -1.47 -1.19 -4.72
C THR A 138 -2.02 -0.64 -3.41
N GLY A 139 -2.49 0.62 -3.42
CA GLY A 139 -3.43 1.14 -2.43
C GLY A 139 -4.78 0.43 -2.53
N SER A 140 -5.34 0.46 -3.74
CA SER A 140 -6.61 -0.17 -4.07
C SER A 140 -6.47 -1.67 -4.38
N LEU A 141 -5.31 -2.10 -4.90
CA LEU A 141 -5.05 -3.46 -5.37
C LEU A 141 -4.21 -4.26 -4.37
N THR A 142 -4.86 -5.12 -3.59
CA THR A 142 -4.15 -6.11 -2.76
C THR A 142 -3.97 -7.39 -3.57
N LEU A 143 -2.76 -7.58 -4.12
CA LEU A 143 -2.44 -8.63 -5.09
C LEU A 143 -1.96 -9.93 -4.40
N ASP A 144 -2.68 -11.03 -4.63
CA ASP A 144 -2.13 -12.38 -4.48
C ASP A 144 -1.43 -12.76 -5.79
N ARG A 145 -0.11 -12.53 -5.83
CA ARG A 145 0.69 -12.71 -7.04
C ARG A 145 0.89 -14.19 -7.37
N VAL A 146 0.89 -15.07 -6.37
CA VAL A 146 1.05 -16.51 -6.57
C VAL A 146 -0.22 -17.12 -7.18
N ASN A 147 -1.38 -16.74 -6.64
CA ASN A 147 -2.68 -17.26 -7.10
C ASN A 147 -3.33 -16.40 -8.18
N ARG A 148 -2.67 -15.32 -8.60
CA ARG A 148 -3.15 -14.37 -9.62
C ARG A 148 -4.54 -13.84 -9.29
N LYS A 149 -4.74 -13.37 -8.05
CA LYS A 149 -5.99 -12.70 -7.62
C LYS A 149 -5.75 -11.27 -7.19
N ALA A 150 -6.61 -10.36 -7.62
CA ALA A 150 -6.60 -8.96 -7.22
C ALA A 150 -7.79 -8.69 -6.30
N TYR A 151 -7.53 -8.48 -5.01
CA TYR A 151 -8.55 -8.11 -4.04
C TYR A 151 -8.71 -6.59 -4.05
N CYS A 152 -9.94 -6.13 -4.27
CA CYS A 152 -10.23 -4.70 -4.39
C CYS A 152 -11.55 -4.35 -3.70
N ALA A 153 -11.47 -3.48 -2.71
CA ALA A 153 -12.60 -2.77 -2.14
C ALA A 153 -12.93 -1.57 -3.03
N LEU A 154 -14.13 -1.54 -3.65
CA LEU A 154 -14.56 -0.41 -4.47
C LEU A 154 -14.72 0.85 -3.64
N SER A 155 -14.29 1.97 -4.19
CA SER A 155 -14.33 3.28 -3.53
C SER A 155 -14.26 4.39 -4.58
N ALA A 156 -14.25 5.66 -4.14
CA ALA A 156 -13.98 6.79 -5.04
C ALA A 156 -12.58 6.75 -5.70
N ARG A 157 -11.72 5.81 -5.30
CA ARG A 157 -10.32 5.66 -5.75
C ARG A 157 -10.07 4.27 -6.37
N ALA A 158 -11.13 3.52 -6.61
CA ALA A 158 -11.08 2.16 -7.13
C ALA A 158 -12.37 1.84 -7.90
N ASP A 159 -12.32 2.07 -9.21
CA ASP A 159 -13.38 1.76 -10.15
C ASP A 159 -13.37 0.27 -10.55
N GLU A 160 -14.56 -0.29 -10.77
CA GLU A 160 -14.73 -1.70 -11.10
C GLU A 160 -14.30 -2.01 -12.54
N ASP A 161 -14.66 -1.18 -13.52
CA ASP A 161 -14.36 -1.43 -14.92
C ASP A 161 -12.85 -1.33 -15.17
N LEU A 162 -12.20 -0.30 -14.58
CA LEU A 162 -10.75 -0.16 -14.70
C LEU A 162 -9.97 -1.26 -13.95
N LEU A 163 -10.51 -1.78 -12.84
CA LEU A 163 -9.95 -2.95 -12.18
C LEU A 163 -10.04 -4.20 -13.08
N ILE A 164 -11.15 -4.38 -13.80
CA ILE A 164 -11.31 -5.51 -14.73
C ILE A 164 -10.29 -5.39 -15.86
N GLU A 165 -10.10 -4.20 -16.43
CA GLU A 165 -9.06 -3.94 -17.43
C GLU A 165 -7.65 -4.27 -16.89
N PHE A 166 -7.31 -3.80 -15.69
CA PHE A 166 -6.05 -4.18 -15.02
C PHE A 166 -5.90 -5.70 -14.87
N CYS A 167 -6.97 -6.39 -14.50
CA CYS A 167 -6.96 -7.84 -14.35
C CYS A 167 -6.76 -8.56 -15.69
N GLU A 168 -7.29 -8.04 -16.79
CA GLU A 168 -7.09 -8.57 -18.13
C GLU A 168 -5.64 -8.40 -18.59
N ASP A 169 -5.06 -7.20 -18.43
CA ASP A 169 -3.69 -6.89 -18.85
C ASP A 169 -2.63 -7.65 -18.05
N PHE A 170 -2.80 -7.75 -16.73
CA PHE A 170 -1.83 -8.38 -15.83
C PHE A 170 -2.17 -9.85 -15.49
N GLU A 171 -3.20 -10.41 -16.13
CA GLU A 171 -3.70 -11.78 -15.97
C GLU A 171 -4.09 -12.13 -14.51
N TYR A 172 -4.78 -11.23 -13.83
CA TYR A 172 -5.35 -11.47 -12.50
C TYR A 172 -6.84 -11.84 -12.59
N SER A 173 -7.34 -12.56 -11.58
CA SER A 173 -8.77 -12.75 -11.35
C SER A 173 -9.25 -11.74 -10.30
N PRO A 174 -10.29 -10.94 -10.59
CA PRO A 174 -10.78 -9.94 -9.65
C PRO A 174 -11.56 -10.58 -8.50
N VAL A 175 -11.31 -10.11 -7.27
CA VAL A 175 -12.13 -10.39 -6.08
C VAL A 175 -12.62 -9.04 -5.55
N ILE A 176 -13.80 -8.66 -6.03
CA ILE A 176 -14.43 -7.35 -5.80
C ILE A 176 -15.36 -7.42 -4.59
N PHE A 177 -15.35 -6.36 -3.78
CA PHE A 177 -16.26 -6.15 -2.66
C PHE A 177 -16.36 -4.67 -2.30
N VAL A 178 -17.24 -4.31 -1.37
CA VAL A 178 -17.30 -2.97 -0.78
C VAL A 178 -16.99 -3.05 0.70
N ALA A 179 -16.15 -2.13 1.18
CA ALA A 179 -15.75 -2.07 2.59
C ALA A 179 -16.06 -0.71 3.22
N TYR A 180 -16.51 -0.74 4.46
CA TYR A 180 -16.91 0.42 5.24
C TYR A 180 -16.21 0.47 6.60
N GLN A 181 -16.08 1.68 7.11
CA GLN A 181 -15.59 2.02 8.43
C GLN A 181 -16.59 2.92 9.14
N THR A 182 -16.52 2.96 10.47
CA THR A 182 -17.37 3.83 11.28
C THR A 182 -16.68 5.17 11.57
N VAL A 183 -17.24 6.26 11.05
CA VAL A 183 -16.78 7.64 11.28
C VAL A 183 -17.96 8.44 11.84
N ASP A 184 -17.80 9.01 13.03
CA ASP A 184 -18.86 9.75 13.74
C ASP A 184 -20.21 9.01 13.81
N GLY A 185 -20.15 7.68 14.00
CA GLY A 185 -21.33 6.81 14.07
C GLY A 185 -21.99 6.52 12.71
N GLN A 186 -21.41 6.95 11.60
CA GLN A 186 -21.87 6.66 10.24
C GLN A 186 -20.95 5.67 9.54
N ARG A 187 -21.50 4.81 8.68
CA ARG A 187 -20.71 3.96 7.77
C ARG A 187 -20.20 4.80 6.61
N LYS A 188 -18.88 4.87 6.44
CA LYS A 188 -18.20 5.55 5.34
C LYS A 188 -17.31 4.55 4.59
N PRO A 189 -17.15 4.66 3.27
CA PRO A 189 -16.27 3.77 2.53
C PRO A 189 -14.84 3.82 3.07
N ILE A 190 -14.15 2.67 3.05
CA ILE A 190 -12.70 2.61 3.20
C ILE A 190 -12.10 2.94 1.84
N TYR A 191 -11.21 3.94 1.79
CA TYR A 191 -10.74 4.50 0.52
C TYR A 191 -9.77 3.57 -0.23
N HIS A 192 -8.95 2.80 0.50
CA HIS A 192 -7.97 1.85 -0.05
C HIS A 192 -8.07 0.48 0.61
N THR A 193 -8.06 -0.57 -0.21
CA THR A 193 -8.07 -1.97 0.25
C THR A 193 -6.91 -2.27 1.20
N ASN A 194 -5.71 -1.72 0.94
CA ASN A 194 -4.52 -2.01 1.73
C ASN A 194 -4.57 -1.44 3.16
N VAL A 195 -5.53 -0.58 3.50
CA VAL A 195 -5.71 -0.09 4.86
C VAL A 195 -6.40 -1.13 5.74
N MET A 196 -7.29 -1.92 5.14
CA MET A 196 -8.07 -2.93 5.84
C MET A 196 -7.56 -4.37 5.61
N MET A 197 -6.68 -4.58 4.64
CA MET A 197 -6.24 -5.91 4.20
C MET A 197 -4.76 -5.95 3.78
N CYS A 198 -4.03 -6.95 4.26
CA CYS A 198 -2.69 -7.32 3.80
C CYS A 198 -2.63 -8.80 3.43
N LEU A 199 -1.93 -9.14 2.33
CA LEU A 199 -1.67 -10.51 1.90
C LEU A 199 -0.21 -10.88 2.10
N GLY A 200 0.02 -12.02 2.74
CA GLY A 200 1.29 -12.73 2.73
C GLY A 200 1.24 -13.99 1.86
N GLU A 201 2.35 -14.73 1.82
CA GLU A 201 2.48 -16.01 1.11
C GLU A 201 1.44 -17.02 1.59
N THR A 202 1.23 -17.11 2.89
CA THR A 202 0.44 -18.17 3.55
C THR A 202 -0.66 -17.63 4.47
N PHE A 203 -0.86 -16.32 4.51
CA PHE A 203 -1.82 -15.68 5.42
C PHE A 203 -2.44 -14.43 4.82
N ALA A 204 -3.55 -13.99 5.40
CA ALA A 204 -4.20 -12.73 5.10
C ALA A 204 -4.63 -12.05 6.41
N VAL A 205 -4.18 -10.81 6.62
CA VAL A 205 -4.72 -9.93 7.66
C VAL A 205 -5.86 -9.15 7.01
N ILE A 206 -7.05 -9.19 7.58
CA ILE A 206 -8.23 -8.60 6.95
C ILE A 206 -9.27 -8.19 8.00
N CYS A 207 -9.89 -7.02 7.87
CA CYS A 207 -11.03 -6.65 8.68
C CYS A 207 -12.33 -7.19 8.08
N LEU A 208 -12.76 -8.39 8.47
CA LEU A 208 -13.97 -8.99 7.90
C LEU A 208 -15.24 -8.22 8.26
N SER A 209 -15.26 -7.53 9.40
CA SER A 209 -16.41 -6.73 9.82
C SER A 209 -16.63 -5.49 8.95
N SER A 210 -15.61 -5.01 8.23
CA SER A 210 -15.74 -3.87 7.31
C SER A 210 -16.55 -4.19 6.05
N ILE A 211 -16.66 -5.46 5.65
CA ILE A 211 -17.39 -5.90 4.47
C ILE A 211 -18.84 -6.17 4.87
N ASP A 212 -19.70 -5.16 4.86
CA ASP A 212 -21.06 -5.21 5.43
C ASP A 212 -21.95 -6.26 4.73
N ASP A 213 -21.81 -6.44 3.41
CA ASP A 213 -22.53 -7.47 2.67
C ASP A 213 -22.01 -8.88 3.02
N LYS A 214 -22.92 -9.74 3.49
CA LYS A 214 -22.58 -11.10 3.95
C LYS A 214 -22.16 -12.03 2.82
N LYS A 215 -22.65 -11.82 1.58
CA LYS A 215 -22.27 -12.63 0.42
C LYS A 215 -20.87 -12.25 -0.04
N GLU A 216 -20.57 -10.96 -0.15
CA GLU A 216 -19.22 -10.47 -0.48
C GLU A 216 -18.20 -10.94 0.55
N ARG A 217 -18.50 -10.75 1.85
CA ARG A 217 -17.63 -11.23 2.94
C ARG A 217 -17.37 -12.74 2.84
N LYS A 218 -18.41 -13.53 2.56
CA LYS A 218 -18.28 -14.98 2.38
C LYS A 218 -17.44 -15.31 1.15
N ASN A 219 -17.59 -14.56 0.05
CA ASN A 219 -16.83 -14.73 -1.18
C ASN A 219 -15.33 -14.51 -0.94
N VAL A 220 -14.96 -13.39 -0.30
CA VAL A 220 -13.57 -13.08 0.07
C VAL A 220 -12.98 -14.18 0.94
N ILE A 221 -13.71 -14.63 1.98
CA ILE A 221 -13.27 -15.75 2.83
C ILE A 221 -13.09 -17.04 2.03
N SER A 222 -13.97 -17.35 1.07
CA SER A 222 -13.87 -18.54 0.23
C SER A 222 -12.58 -18.54 -0.57
N HIS A 223 -12.31 -17.45 -1.29
CA HIS A 223 -11.10 -17.33 -2.10
C HIS A 223 -9.83 -17.45 -1.25
N LEU A 224 -9.76 -16.75 -0.11
CA LEU A 224 -8.59 -16.82 0.78
C LEU A 224 -8.35 -18.25 1.29
N LYS A 225 -9.41 -18.99 1.62
CA LYS A 225 -9.31 -20.38 2.08
C LYS A 225 -8.98 -21.36 0.98
N GLU A 226 -9.55 -21.17 -0.22
CA GLU A 226 -9.22 -21.95 -1.42
C GLU A 226 -7.73 -21.89 -1.73
N ASP A 227 -7.13 -20.72 -1.51
CA ASP A 227 -5.70 -20.45 -1.72
C ASP A 227 -4.82 -20.82 -0.50
N GLY A 228 -5.40 -21.48 0.51
CA GLY A 228 -4.69 -21.96 1.68
C GLY A 228 -4.20 -20.87 2.64
N LYS A 229 -4.73 -19.64 2.56
CA LYS A 229 -4.34 -18.55 3.45
C LYS A 229 -4.94 -18.74 4.85
N GLU A 230 -4.11 -18.64 5.88
CA GLU A 230 -4.59 -18.46 7.25
C GLU A 230 -5.18 -17.05 7.40
N ILE A 231 -6.46 -16.95 7.73
CA ILE A 231 -7.14 -15.66 7.89
C ILE A 231 -6.94 -15.16 9.33
N ILE A 232 -6.34 -13.99 9.46
CA ILE A 232 -6.18 -13.23 10.70
C ILE A 232 -7.15 -12.05 10.65
N ASP A 233 -8.30 -12.24 11.27
CA ASP A 233 -9.32 -11.18 11.38
C ASP A 233 -8.84 -10.07 12.32
N ILE A 234 -8.97 -8.82 11.89
CA ILE A 234 -8.69 -7.62 12.67
C ILE A 234 -9.95 -6.77 12.84
N THR A 235 -10.04 -6.02 13.93
CA THR A 235 -11.20 -5.16 14.21
C THR A 235 -11.09 -3.82 13.49
N GLU A 236 -12.20 -3.09 13.33
CA GLU A 236 -12.15 -1.71 12.82
C GLU A 236 -11.25 -0.80 13.68
N ALA A 237 -11.22 -1.00 14.99
CA ALA A 237 -10.30 -0.26 15.86
C ALA A 237 -8.82 -0.54 15.54
N GLN A 238 -8.50 -1.77 15.14
CA GLN A 238 -7.15 -2.13 14.69
C GLN A 238 -6.87 -1.57 13.28
N VAL A 239 -7.86 -1.53 12.38
CA VAL A 239 -7.75 -0.84 11.08
C VAL A 239 -7.45 0.65 11.27
N ASN A 240 -8.10 1.31 12.24
CA ASN A 240 -7.83 2.72 12.57
C ASN A 240 -6.43 2.93 13.20
N ASN A 241 -5.74 1.85 13.57
CA ASN A 241 -4.32 1.84 13.95
C ASN A 241 -3.46 1.19 12.85
N PHE A 242 -3.93 1.20 11.60
CA PHE A 242 -3.25 0.69 10.41
C PHE A 242 -2.84 -0.79 10.45
N ALA A 243 -3.53 -1.63 11.22
CA ALA A 243 -3.22 -3.06 11.30
C ALA A 243 -3.45 -3.83 9.98
N GLY A 244 -4.20 -3.28 9.03
CA GLY A 244 -4.29 -3.84 7.66
C GLY A 244 -3.15 -3.39 6.74
N ASN A 245 -2.49 -2.27 7.07
CA ASN A 245 -1.47 -1.62 6.23
C ASN A 245 -0.06 -2.20 6.47
N MET A 246 0.04 -3.52 6.29
CA MET A 246 1.25 -4.29 6.45
C MET A 246 1.79 -4.77 5.10
N LEU A 247 3.06 -5.13 5.06
CA LEU A 247 3.68 -5.74 3.87
C LEU A 247 4.61 -6.88 4.25
N GLN A 248 4.44 -8.04 3.63
CA GLN A 248 5.42 -9.12 3.74
C GLN A 248 6.52 -8.93 2.70
N ILE A 249 7.78 -8.86 3.14
CA ILE A 249 8.97 -8.75 2.29
C ILE A 249 10.03 -9.78 2.67
N LYS A 250 11.06 -9.89 1.83
CA LYS A 250 12.23 -10.75 2.05
C LYS A 250 13.42 -9.93 2.51
N GLY A 251 14.02 -10.37 3.62
CA GLY A 251 15.34 -9.91 4.05
C GLY A 251 16.44 -10.85 3.60
N SER A 252 17.57 -10.84 4.32
CA SER A 252 18.68 -11.77 4.12
C SER A 252 18.26 -13.24 4.27
N ASP A 253 18.94 -14.13 3.54
CA ASP A 253 18.75 -15.59 3.59
C ASP A 253 17.29 -16.03 3.42
N ASP A 254 16.53 -15.33 2.57
CA ASP A 254 15.10 -15.57 2.34
C ASP A 254 14.21 -15.45 3.60
N THR A 255 14.70 -14.83 4.67
CA THR A 255 13.88 -14.62 5.88
C THR A 255 12.70 -13.71 5.56
N ARG A 256 11.48 -14.17 5.86
CA ARG A 256 10.25 -13.38 5.69
C ARG A 256 10.07 -12.40 6.84
N TYR A 257 9.86 -11.14 6.50
CA TYR A 257 9.52 -10.08 7.43
C TYR A 257 8.14 -9.53 7.14
N LEU A 258 7.34 -9.32 8.18
CA LEU A 258 6.09 -8.57 8.09
C LEU A 258 6.35 -7.18 8.64
N ILE A 259 6.32 -6.21 7.75
CA ILE A 259 6.59 -4.81 8.03
C ILE A 259 5.28 -4.11 8.38
N MET A 260 5.28 -3.34 9.45
CA MET A 260 4.12 -2.59 9.95
C MET A 260 4.55 -1.34 10.72
N SER A 261 3.62 -0.44 11.03
CA SER A 261 3.89 0.63 11.97
C SER A 261 3.93 0.14 13.42
N GLN A 262 4.47 0.97 14.31
CA GLN A 262 4.46 0.69 15.74
C GLN A 262 3.03 0.72 16.31
N ALA A 263 2.17 1.61 15.80
CA ALA A 263 0.75 1.66 16.17
C ALA A 263 0.04 0.35 15.79
N ALA A 264 0.24 -0.12 14.56
CA ALA A 264 -0.27 -1.41 14.10
C ALA A 264 0.20 -2.54 15.00
N TYR A 265 1.49 -2.63 15.32
CA TYR A 265 2.01 -3.65 16.21
C TYR A 265 1.38 -3.60 17.61
N ASN A 266 1.29 -2.42 18.20
CA ASN A 266 0.80 -2.23 19.57
C ASN A 266 -0.70 -2.58 19.72
N CYS A 267 -1.49 -2.42 18.66
CA CYS A 267 -2.92 -2.71 18.71
C CYS A 267 -3.25 -4.21 18.48
N LEU A 268 -2.28 -5.01 18.02
CA LEU A 268 -2.47 -6.45 17.84
C LEU A 268 -2.58 -7.19 19.17
N THR A 269 -3.47 -8.17 19.22
CA THR A 269 -3.54 -9.09 20.35
C THR A 269 -2.34 -10.03 20.35
N GLU A 270 -1.95 -10.53 21.53
CA GLU A 270 -0.89 -11.55 21.63
C GLU A 270 -1.15 -12.78 20.75
N LYS A 271 -2.43 -13.15 20.57
CA LYS A 271 -2.81 -14.26 19.70
C LYS A 271 -2.52 -13.96 18.23
N GLN A 272 -2.88 -12.77 17.75
CA GLN A 272 -2.59 -12.34 16.37
C GLN A 272 -1.06 -12.28 16.16
N VAL A 273 -0.32 -11.66 17.09
CA VAL A 273 1.16 -11.61 17.03
C VAL A 273 1.77 -13.02 16.99
N LYS A 274 1.28 -13.96 17.79
CA LYS A 274 1.75 -15.36 17.76
C LYS A 274 1.44 -16.07 16.45
N ILE A 275 0.31 -15.78 15.81
CA ILE A 275 -0.03 -16.35 14.50
C ILE A 275 0.90 -15.78 13.43
N LEU A 276 1.04 -14.45 13.37
CA LEU A 276 1.90 -13.76 12.40
C LEU A 276 3.37 -14.21 12.50
N ASN A 277 3.89 -14.40 13.72
CA ASN A 277 5.26 -14.88 13.93
C ASN A 277 5.51 -16.33 13.47
N LYS A 278 4.47 -17.12 13.18
CA LYS A 278 4.65 -18.43 12.50
C LYS A 278 5.00 -18.25 11.02
N HIS A 279 4.54 -17.15 10.42
CA HIS A 279 4.69 -16.88 9.00
C HIS A 279 5.86 -15.95 8.70
N SER A 280 6.15 -14.99 9.58
CA SER A 280 7.18 -13.96 9.34
C SER A 280 7.67 -13.34 10.64
N LYS A 281 8.94 -12.90 10.66
CA LYS A 281 9.43 -12.04 11.73
C LYS A 281 8.77 -10.66 11.60
N ILE A 282 8.27 -10.11 12.69
CA ILE A 282 7.70 -8.75 12.66
C ILE A 282 8.83 -7.71 12.78
N LEU A 283 8.77 -6.68 11.92
CA LEU A 283 9.58 -5.47 12.05
C LEU A 283 8.66 -4.25 12.06
N SER A 284 8.79 -3.41 13.07
CA SER A 284 7.98 -2.20 13.23
C SER A 284 8.79 -0.91 13.29
N SER A 285 8.20 0.19 12.84
CA SER A 285 8.71 1.54 13.06
C SER A 285 7.62 2.51 13.48
N SER A 286 7.97 3.49 14.32
CA SER A 286 7.08 4.61 14.59
C SER A 286 6.98 5.43 13.31
N LEU A 287 5.73 5.72 12.93
CA LEU A 287 5.34 6.47 11.75
C LEU A 287 4.25 7.48 12.15
N ASP A 288 4.26 7.92 13.41
CA ASP A 288 3.15 8.61 14.05
C ASP A 288 2.77 9.88 13.27
N THR A 289 3.76 10.69 12.86
CA THR A 289 3.52 11.90 12.07
C THR A 289 3.00 11.56 10.68
N ILE A 290 3.58 10.55 10.03
CA ILE A 290 3.18 10.11 8.68
C ILE A 290 1.74 9.57 8.68
N GLU A 291 1.39 8.76 9.67
CA GLU A 291 0.06 8.19 9.84
C GLU A 291 -0.97 9.28 10.12
N THR A 292 -0.71 10.14 11.10
CA THR A 292 -1.64 11.21 11.48
C THR A 292 -1.88 12.20 10.34
N CYS A 293 -0.84 12.65 9.63
CA CYS A 293 -1.01 13.68 8.60
C CYS A 293 -1.36 13.11 7.22
N GLY A 294 -0.80 11.96 6.85
CA GLY A 294 -0.97 11.38 5.51
C GLY A 294 -2.15 10.40 5.41
N GLY A 295 -2.61 9.84 6.53
CA GLY A 295 -3.65 8.81 6.53
C GLY A 295 -3.23 7.53 5.81
N GLY A 296 -1.92 7.32 5.66
CA GLY A 296 -1.26 6.15 5.11
C GLY A 296 -0.13 5.69 6.05
N SER A 297 0.28 4.42 5.95
CA SER A 297 1.23 3.82 6.89
C SER A 297 2.31 3.02 6.14
N ALA A 298 2.93 2.06 6.82
CA ALA A 298 4.11 1.34 6.37
C ALA A 298 3.97 0.77 4.95
N ARG A 299 2.86 0.09 4.63
CA ARG A 299 2.65 -0.48 3.28
C ARG A 299 2.58 0.61 2.22
N CYS A 300 1.88 1.72 2.49
CA CYS A 300 1.73 2.80 1.51
C CYS A 300 3.08 3.42 1.11
N MET A 301 4.02 3.48 2.06
CA MET A 301 5.35 4.04 1.81
C MET A 301 6.25 3.17 0.92
N MET A 302 5.85 1.93 0.62
CA MET A 302 6.68 0.93 -0.06
C MET A 302 6.03 0.47 -1.36
N ALA A 303 6.62 0.83 -2.50
CA ALA A 303 6.27 0.23 -3.78
C ALA A 303 7.19 -0.97 -4.06
N GLU A 304 6.63 -2.17 -4.08
CA GLU A 304 7.37 -3.42 -4.26
C GLU A 304 7.92 -3.56 -5.68
N ILE A 305 9.24 -3.80 -5.82
CA ILE A 305 9.87 -3.99 -7.13
C ILE A 305 10.05 -5.49 -7.39
N PHE A 306 9.33 -6.00 -8.38
CA PHE A 306 9.44 -7.38 -8.86
C PHE A 306 10.16 -7.49 -10.21
N LEU A 307 10.60 -6.36 -10.79
CA LEU A 307 11.24 -6.32 -12.10
C LEU A 307 12.43 -7.30 -12.19
N PRO A 308 12.67 -7.90 -13.36
CA PRO A 308 13.89 -8.68 -13.59
C PRO A 308 15.12 -7.77 -13.56
N LYS A 309 16.28 -8.31 -13.17
CA LYS A 309 17.58 -7.63 -13.31
C LYS A 309 18.30 -8.08 -14.58
N GLU A 310 19.05 -7.17 -15.20
CA GLU A 310 20.00 -7.49 -16.26
C GLU A 310 20.99 -8.56 -15.76
N LYS A 311 21.30 -9.54 -16.63
CA LYS A 311 22.24 -10.63 -16.33
C LYS A 311 23.68 -10.21 -16.55
#